data_AF-A0A2G9TA94-F1
#
_entry.id   AF-A0A2G9TA94-F1
#
_cell.length_a   1.000
_cell.length_b   1.000
_cell.length_c   1.000
_cell.angle_alpha   90.00
_cell.angle_beta   90.00
_cell.angle_gamma   90.00
#
_symmetry.space_group_name_H-M   'P 1'
#
loop_
_entity.id
_entity.type
_entity.pdbx_description
1 polymer ?
#
loop_
_entity_poly.entity_id
_entity_poly.type
_entity_poly.pdbx_seq_one_letter_code
_entity_poly.pdbx_strand_id
1 'polypeptide(L)' 'ATIEDVECNEGDEVRFKSVITGDPNPEITWMINGIPLSESEKVRFISEDGICILIIKDVTRHFDGTVTCQ' A
#
# COMPACT_ATOMS: atom_id res chain seq x y z
N ALA A 1 -6.03 1.01 10.79
CA ALA A 1 -6.73 0.56 9.58
C ALA A 1 -6.37 -0.90 9.33
N THR A 2 -7.30 -1.73 8.87
CA THR A 2 -7.04 -3.15 8.57
C THR A 2 -6.74 -3.28 7.09
N ILE A 3 -5.54 -3.74 6.74
CA ILE A 3 -5.17 -4.09 5.36
C ILE A 3 -5.46 -5.59 5.21
N GLU A 4 -6.10 -5.99 4.11
CA GLU A 4 -6.35 -7.41 3.84
C GLU A 4 -5.11 -8.09 3.28
N ASP A 5 -4.88 -9.34 3.69
CA ASP A 5 -3.82 -10.20 3.16
C ASP A 5 -4.06 -10.49 1.66
N VAL A 6 -3.01 -10.38 0.85
CA VAL A 6 -3.06 -10.65 -0.59
C VAL A 6 -1.95 -11.62 -0.96
N GLU A 7 -2.33 -12.75 -1.55
CA GLU A 7 -1.40 -13.71 -2.16
C GLU A 7 -1.34 -13.47 -3.68
N CYS A 8 -0.14 -13.35 -4.23
CA CYS A 8 0.12 -13.13 -5.65
C CYS A 8 1.44 -13.79 -6.06
N ASN A 9 1.70 -13.93 -7.36
CA ASN A 9 2.97 -14.44 -7.85
C ASN A 9 3.94 -13.29 -8.16
N GLU A 10 5.23 -13.63 -8.27
CA GLU A 10 6.23 -12.68 -8.74
C GLU A 10 5.86 -12.19 -10.16
N GLY A 11 5.81 -10.88 -10.36
CA GLY A 11 5.41 -10.23 -11.61
C GLY A 11 3.93 -9.80 -11.67
N ASP A 12 3.08 -10.24 -10.74
CA ASP A 12 1.68 -9.81 -10.69
C ASP A 12 1.51 -8.34 -10.24
N GLU A 13 0.31 -7.81 -10.41
CA GLU A 13 -0.12 -6.53 -9.83
C GLU A 13 -1.00 -6.80 -8.61
N VAL A 14 -0.66 -6.18 -7.48
CA VAL A 14 -1.48 -6.22 -6.26
C VAL A 14 -1.99 -4.84 -5.89
N ARG A 15 -3.15 -4.82 -5.22
CA ARG A 15 -3.83 -3.61 -4.79
C ARG A 15 -4.25 -3.78 -3.33
N PHE A 16 -3.68 -2.96 -2.46
CA PHE A 16 -4.05 -2.90 -1.06
C PHE A 16 -4.96 -1.70 -0.83
N LYS A 17 -6.15 -1.94 -0.29
CA LYS A 17 -7.09 -0.90 0.08
C LYS A 17 -7.11 -0.75 1.60
N SER A 18 -7.04 0.48 2.06
CA SER A 18 -7.14 0.85 3.46
C SER A 18 -8.06 2.06 3.60
N VAL A 19 -8.81 2.13 4.70
CA VAL A 19 -9.62 3.32 5.01
C VAL A 19 -9.01 3.94 6.25
N ILE A 20 -8.54 5.17 6.09
CA ILE A 20 -7.96 5.95 7.18
C ILE A 20 -8.97 7.01 7.56
N THR A 21 -9.61 6.79 8.70
CA THR A 21 -10.51 7.74 9.32
C THR A 21 -9.67 8.72 10.14
N GLY A 22 -9.57 9.97 9.67
CA GLY A 22 -8.88 11.04 10.37
C GLY A 22 -9.36 12.40 9.86
N ASP A 23 -9.68 13.29 10.80
CA ASP A 23 -10.13 14.65 10.53
C ASP A 23 -9.17 15.62 11.25
N PRO A 24 -8.37 16.43 10.52
CA PRO A 24 -8.25 16.53 9.06
C PRO A 24 -7.52 15.33 8.42
N ASN A 25 -7.63 15.16 7.09
CA ASN A 25 -7.02 14.04 6.36
C ASN A 25 -5.54 13.84 6.73
N PRO A 26 -5.16 12.69 7.33
CA PRO A 26 -3.78 12.42 7.66
C PRO A 26 -2.95 12.13 6.40
N GLU A 27 -1.67 12.45 6.45
CA GLU A 27 -0.71 12.14 5.40
C GLU A 27 -0.34 10.65 5.49
N ILE A 28 -0.81 9.86 4.52
CA ILE A 28 -0.67 8.40 4.56
C ILE A 28 0.70 7.98 4.05
N THR A 29 1.43 7.25 4.89
CA THR A 29 2.70 6.63 4.51
C THR A 29 2.55 5.12 4.45
N TRP A 30 2.80 4.53 3.28
CA TRP A 30 2.85 3.09 3.10
C TRP A 30 4.24 2.55 3.42
N MET A 31 4.31 1.47 4.19
CA MET A 31 5.54 0.80 4.56
C MET A 31 5.40 -0.70 4.33
N ILE A 32 6.48 -1.36 3.90
CA ILE A 32 6.58 -2.82 3.85
C ILE A 32 7.75 -3.26 4.70
N ASN A 33 7.51 -4.17 5.65
CA ASN A 33 8.52 -4.63 6.60
C ASN A 33 9.23 -3.48 7.35
N GLY A 34 8.48 -2.41 7.64
CA GLY A 34 9.02 -1.20 8.27
C GLY A 34 9.84 -0.29 7.36
N ILE A 35 9.91 -0.57 6.05
CA ILE A 35 10.58 0.26 5.05
C ILE A 35 9.52 1.12 4.35
N PRO A 36 9.65 2.46 4.36
CA PRO A 36 8.72 3.33 3.66
C PRO A 36 8.81 3.13 2.15
N LEU A 37 7.65 2.98 1.52
CA LEU A 37 7.51 2.95 0.08
C LEU A 37 7.47 4.38 -0.48
N SER A 38 7.88 4.52 -1.73
CA SER A 38 7.77 5.77 -2.47
C SER A 38 7.09 5.52 -3.82
N GLU A 39 6.33 6.50 -4.29
CA GLU A 39 5.70 6.41 -5.60
C GLU A 39 6.75 6.31 -6.71
N SER A 40 6.50 5.40 -7.64
CA SER A 40 7.37 5.09 -8.76
C SER A 40 6.53 4.52 -9.91
N GLU A 41 7.17 4.15 -11.02
CA GLU A 41 6.45 3.51 -12.13
C GLU A 41 5.75 2.21 -11.72
N LYS A 42 6.34 1.48 -10.76
CA LYS A 42 5.81 0.22 -10.22
C LYS A 42 4.85 0.43 -9.05
N VAL A 43 5.04 1.47 -8.24
CA VAL A 43 4.30 1.70 -7.00
C VAL A 43 3.48 2.99 -7.11
N ARG A 44 2.17 2.93 -6.94
CA ARG A 44 1.29 4.10 -6.95
C ARG A 44 0.47 4.19 -5.68
N PHE A 45 0.29 5.41 -5.17
CA PHE A 45 -0.60 5.68 -4.05
C PHE A 45 -1.80 6.49 -4.55
N ILE A 46 -2.99 6.10 -4.12
CA ILE A 46 -4.23 6.81 -4.42
C ILE A 46 -4.87 7.12 -3.06
N SER A 47 -5.13 8.39 -2.79
CA SER A 47 -5.84 8.82 -1.59
C SER A 47 -7.04 9.67 -2.00
N GLU A 48 -8.25 9.18 -1.72
CA GLU A 48 -9.50 9.86 -2.06
C GLU A 48 -10.52 9.62 -0.94
N ASP A 49 -11.09 10.70 -0.39
CA ASP A 49 -12.18 10.66 0.61
C ASP A 49 -11.88 9.78 1.85
N GLY A 50 -10.62 9.80 2.34
CA GLY A 50 -10.19 8.95 3.46
C GLY A 50 -9.96 7.48 3.09
N ILE A 51 -10.10 7.12 1.82
CA ILE A 51 -9.73 5.82 1.26
C ILE A 51 -8.33 5.92 0.66
N CYS A 52 -7.47 4.98 1.02
CA CYS A 52 -6.09 4.90 0.56
C CYS A 52 -5.89 3.58 -0.17
N ILE A 53 -5.36 3.64 -1.38
CA ILE A 53 -5.09 2.47 -2.21
C ILE A 53 -3.61 2.49 -2.59
N LEU A 54 -2.93 1.40 -2.27
CA LEU A 54 -1.57 1.12 -2.72
C LEU A 54 -1.64 0.14 -3.87
N ILE A 55 -1.06 0.50 -5.00
CA ILE A 55 -0.94 -0.38 -6.18
C ILE A 55 0.54 -0.69 -6.37
N ILE A 56 0.89 -1.97 -6.38
CA ILE A 56 2.24 -2.44 -6.67
C ILE A 56 2.17 -3.33 -7.89
N LYS A 57 2.86 -2.93 -8.95
CA LYS A 57 3.03 -3.68 -10.20
C LYS A 57 4.35 -4.43 -10.16
N ASP A 58 4.40 -5.54 -10.87
CA ASP A 58 5.62 -6.35 -11.00
C ASP A 58 6.12 -6.72 -9.60
N VAL A 59 5.24 -7.35 -8.81
CA VAL A 59 5.54 -7.73 -7.43
C VAL A 59 6.77 -8.62 -7.43
N THR A 60 7.76 -8.23 -6.65
CA THR A 60 8.97 -9.00 -6.35
C THR A 60 8.93 -9.49 -4.91
N ARG A 61 9.82 -10.41 -4.54
CA ARG A 61 10.01 -10.82 -3.14
C ARG A 61 10.30 -9.66 -2.19
N HIS A 62 10.83 -8.53 -2.65
CA HIS A 62 11.01 -7.38 -1.76
C HIS A 62 9.70 -6.81 -1.19
N PHE A 63 8.55 -7.12 -1.82
CA PHE A 63 7.23 -6.75 -1.30
C PHE A 63 6.61 -7.85 -0.43
N ASP A 64 7.29 -8.99 -0.25
CA ASP A 64 6.86 -10.03 0.69
C ASP A 64 6.92 -9.49 2.12
N GLY A 65 5.88 -9.77 2.91
CA GLY A 65 5.81 -9.37 4.31
C GLY A 65 4.64 -8.45 4.64
N THR A 66 4.81 -7.62 5.67
CA THR A 66 3.69 -6.87 6.27
C THR A 66 3.61 -5.47 5.69
N VAL A 67 2.53 -5.20 4.95
CA VAL A 67 2.16 -3.85 4.52
C VAL A 67 1.52 -3.12 5.71
N THR A 68 2.03 -1.94 6.03
CA THR A 68 1.49 -1.05 7.06
C THR A 68 1.20 0.31 6.43
N CYS A 69 0.06 0.90 6.78
CA CYS A 69 -0.24 2.30 6.48
C CYS A 69 -0.37 3.07 7.80
N GLN A 70 0.30 4.21 7.89
CA GLN A 70 0.25 5.12 9.04
C GLN A 70 -0.07 6.54 8.59
#